data_AF-A0A7C4MM45-F1
#
_entry.id   AF-A0A7C4MM45-F1
#
_cell.length_a   1.000
_cell.length_b   1.000
_cell.length_c   1.000
_cell.angle_alpha   90.00
_cell.angle_beta   90.00
_cell.angle_gamma   90.00
#
_symmetry.space_group_name_H-M   'P 1'
#
loop_
_entity.id
_entity.type
_entity.pdbx_description
1 polymer ?
#
loop_
_entity_poly.entity_id
_entity_poly.type
_entity_poly.pdbx_seq_one_letter_code
_entity_poly.pdbx_strand_id
1 'polypeptide(L)'
;MAEKRWLTEDKLALIMGLFLFLLGTLNYLGLDALGWSVKTNVWTSVEKILSPATGAYKNLNGVLSLIFTYIFITAFLSIGVKFLGADVPKFIRSFTIVFLISYICWAVGHYAWIAATPDTRAKFHLTWSLGLTGEAGFILALIAGIFVGNFMPRFSEKLKEALRPEMYIKIAIVIMGAELGVKSVDALGLASSVIFRGLCAIVEAYLIYWALVYFVARKYFKFSREWAAPLASGISICGVSAAIATGGAIRSRPVVPIMVSSLVVVFTCIEMLILPFVAQWGLSSEPMVAGAWMGLAVKSDGGAIASGAITDALIRAKVVADTGIQYQPGWITMAATTIKIFIDVFIGIWAFVLAMIWCTFMECAPGSRMKFGEVLDRFPRFVLGYVFTFLNMLILCANGPELIKLGKATIAGTGIFRGIFFVLTFFTIGMVSNFKKLWAEGIGKLAAVYVVCLFGFIIWIGLFISWLFFHGVKPPIA
;
A
#
# COMPACT_ATOMS: atom_id res chain seq x y z
N MET A 1 -24.67 19.34 -9.08
CA MET A 1 -23.27 19.77 -8.86
C MET A 1 -22.87 19.26 -7.49
N ALA A 2 -21.86 18.38 -7.38
CA ALA A 2 -21.38 17.96 -6.07
C ALA A 2 -20.65 19.14 -5.43
N GLU A 3 -21.03 19.54 -4.21
CA GLU A 3 -20.29 20.53 -3.42
C GLU A 3 -18.80 20.17 -3.42
N LYS A 4 -17.95 21.09 -3.85
CA LYS A 4 -16.49 20.97 -3.70
C LYS A 4 -16.17 21.03 -2.20
N ARG A 5 -16.27 19.89 -1.51
CA ARG A 5 -15.71 19.76 -0.15
C ARG A 5 -14.20 19.97 -0.23
N TRP A 6 -13.71 20.93 0.54
CA TRP A 6 -12.29 21.29 0.58
C TRP A 6 -11.40 20.13 1.08
N LEU A 7 -11.94 19.29 1.99
CA LEU A 7 -11.32 18.09 2.54
C LEU A 7 -11.76 16.85 1.75
N THR A 8 -10.82 16.28 1.01
CA THR A 8 -10.94 14.96 0.36
C THR A 8 -10.36 13.88 1.28
N GLU A 9 -10.74 12.61 1.05
CA GLU A 9 -10.18 11.46 1.78
C GLU A 9 -8.65 11.44 1.71
N ASP A 10 -8.10 11.83 0.57
CA ASP A 10 -6.66 11.92 0.31
C ASP A 10 -5.94 12.99 1.15
N LYS A 11 -6.49 14.21 1.21
CA LYS A 11 -5.97 15.29 2.06
C LYS A 11 -6.08 14.94 3.53
N LEU A 12 -7.17 14.30 3.91
CA LEU A 12 -7.40 13.86 5.27
C LEU A 12 -6.39 12.78 5.68
N ALA A 13 -6.16 11.78 4.83
CA ALA A 13 -5.15 10.76 5.08
C ALA A 13 -3.74 11.35 5.23
N LEU A 14 -3.40 12.38 4.43
CA LEU A 14 -2.17 13.16 4.59
C LEU A 14 -2.09 13.79 5.99
N ILE A 15 -3.11 14.56 6.39
CA ILE A 15 -3.14 15.27 7.68
C ILE A 15 -3.03 14.27 8.83
N MET A 16 -3.75 13.17 8.74
CA MET A 16 -3.78 12.11 9.74
C MET A 16 -2.42 11.39 9.85
N GLY A 17 -1.82 11.03 8.71
CA GLY A 17 -0.47 10.46 8.69
C GLY A 17 0.57 11.40 9.29
N LEU A 18 0.52 12.69 8.96
CA LEU A 18 1.40 13.71 9.52
C LEU A 18 1.17 13.91 11.02
N PHE A 19 -0.07 13.84 11.49
CA PHE A 19 -0.38 13.91 12.92
C PHE A 19 0.28 12.76 13.71
N LEU A 20 0.16 11.52 13.22
CA LEU A 20 0.82 10.37 13.86
C LEU A 20 2.33 10.45 13.79
N PHE A 21 2.86 10.95 12.67
CA PHE A 21 4.29 11.24 12.54
C PHE A 21 4.75 12.26 13.59
N LEU A 22 4.04 13.39 13.73
CA LEU A 22 4.35 14.42 14.71
C LEU A 22 4.32 13.88 16.14
N LEU A 23 3.31 13.08 16.50
CA LEU A 23 3.28 12.39 17.79
C LEU A 23 4.49 11.47 17.99
N GLY A 24 4.92 10.76 16.95
CA GLY A 24 6.14 9.94 16.99
C GLY A 24 7.42 10.76 17.20
N THR A 25 7.51 11.94 16.56
CA THR A 25 8.68 12.83 16.68
C THR A 25 8.81 13.50 18.04
N LEU A 26 7.78 13.47 18.88
CA LEU A 26 7.88 13.90 20.29
C LEU A 26 8.94 13.12 21.09
N ASN A 27 9.37 11.95 20.60
CA ASN A 27 10.53 11.23 21.15
C ASN A 27 11.82 12.07 21.12
N TYR A 28 12.01 12.96 20.13
CA TYR A 28 13.13 13.90 20.10
C TYR A 28 13.08 14.95 21.24
N LEU A 29 11.90 15.14 21.84
CA LEU A 29 11.70 15.98 23.03
C LEU A 29 11.66 15.16 24.32
N GLY A 30 12.02 13.87 24.27
CA GLY A 30 11.96 12.95 25.41
C GLY A 30 10.55 12.46 25.78
N LEU A 31 9.55 12.71 24.94
CA LEU A 31 8.15 12.34 25.17
C LEU A 31 7.71 11.19 24.26
N ASP A 32 7.56 9.99 24.82
CA ASP A 32 7.07 8.82 24.09
C ASP A 32 5.53 8.80 24.00
N ALA A 33 4.96 9.58 23.09
CA ALA A 33 3.51 9.74 22.99
C ALA A 33 2.76 8.52 22.40
N LEU A 34 3.46 7.54 21.83
CA LEU A 34 2.88 6.39 21.11
C LEU A 34 3.32 5.03 21.66
N GLY A 35 4.23 4.98 22.63
CA GLY A 35 4.79 3.75 23.17
C GLY A 35 3.81 2.84 23.92
N TRP A 36 2.68 3.38 24.35
CA TRP A 36 1.57 2.64 24.97
C TRP A 36 0.79 1.80 23.95
N SER A 37 0.99 2.02 22.65
CA SER A 37 0.28 1.28 21.59
C SER A 37 0.60 -0.22 21.62
N VAL A 38 -0.31 -1.02 21.08
CA VAL A 38 -0.22 -2.48 21.17
C VAL A 38 0.75 -3.08 20.15
N LYS A 39 1.78 -3.75 20.65
CA LYS A 39 2.65 -4.63 19.87
C LYS A 39 2.14 -6.07 19.96
N THR A 40 2.05 -6.73 18.82
CA THR A 40 1.77 -8.16 18.71
C THR A 40 3.10 -8.92 18.61
N ASN A 41 3.36 -9.81 19.56
CA ASN A 41 4.56 -10.63 19.58
C ASN A 41 4.27 -11.99 18.94
N VAL A 42 5.32 -12.66 18.44
CA VAL A 42 5.20 -14.07 18.04
C VAL A 42 4.93 -14.91 19.28
N TRP A 43 3.92 -15.77 19.21
CA TRP A 43 3.35 -16.40 20.41
C TRP A 43 3.00 -17.88 20.23
N THR A 44 3.13 -18.64 21.32
CA THR A 44 2.56 -19.99 21.50
C THR A 44 1.50 -20.02 22.59
N SER A 45 1.61 -19.13 23.59
CA SER A 45 0.63 -18.92 24.65
C SER A 45 -0.09 -17.58 24.50
N VAL A 46 -1.40 -17.58 24.75
CA VAL A 46 -2.28 -16.42 24.53
C VAL A 46 -1.90 -15.21 25.38
N GLU A 47 -1.33 -15.45 26.57
CA GLU A 47 -0.90 -14.39 27.50
C GLU A 47 0.26 -13.55 26.97
N LYS A 48 1.06 -14.08 26.05
CA LYS A 48 2.25 -13.41 25.51
C LYS A 48 2.00 -12.70 24.18
N ILE A 49 0.78 -12.76 23.65
CA ILE A 49 0.42 -12.19 22.34
C ILE A 49 0.69 -10.68 22.34
N LEU A 50 0.33 -9.99 23.41
CA LEU A 50 0.24 -8.53 23.42
C LEU A 50 1.23 -7.93 24.41
N SER A 51 1.96 -6.91 23.99
CA SER A 51 2.76 -6.06 24.85
C SER A 51 2.66 -4.59 24.42
N PRO A 52 3.07 -3.63 25.25
CA PRO A 52 3.29 -2.26 24.81
C PRO A 52 4.38 -2.17 23.73
N ALA A 53 4.32 -1.12 22.91
CA ALA A 53 5.25 -0.91 21.80
C ALA A 53 6.68 -0.61 22.26
N THR A 54 6.82 0.13 23.36
CA THR A 54 8.13 0.53 23.90
C THR A 54 8.31 0.10 25.35
N GLY A 55 9.58 -0.03 25.77
CA GLY A 55 9.93 -0.40 27.13
C GLY A 55 9.56 0.65 28.19
N ALA A 56 9.24 1.88 27.78
CA ALA A 56 8.77 2.94 28.68
C ALA A 56 7.43 2.57 29.35
N TYR A 57 6.61 1.79 28.66
CA TYR A 57 5.27 1.39 29.11
C TYR A 57 5.19 -0.05 29.63
N LYS A 58 6.32 -0.68 29.97
CA LYS A 58 6.43 -2.08 30.42
C LYS A 58 5.46 -2.52 31.55
N ASN A 59 4.96 -1.58 32.36
CA ASN A 59 3.99 -1.85 33.43
C ASN A 59 2.54 -1.91 32.92
N LEU A 60 2.27 -1.50 31.69
CA LEU A 60 0.95 -1.53 31.07
C LEU A 60 0.66 -2.94 30.53
N ASN A 61 -0.52 -3.47 30.87
CA ASN A 61 -0.98 -4.75 30.34
C ASN A 61 -1.17 -4.67 28.81
N GLY A 62 -0.76 -5.72 28.08
CA GLY A 62 -0.92 -5.80 26.62
C GLY A 62 -2.38 -5.71 26.15
N VAL A 63 -3.33 -6.26 26.91
CA VAL A 63 -4.77 -6.14 26.61
C VAL A 63 -5.25 -4.70 26.78
N LEU A 64 -4.78 -4.00 27.82
CA LEU A 64 -5.08 -2.56 27.99
C LEU A 64 -4.46 -1.74 26.84
N SER A 65 -3.25 -2.10 26.41
CA SER A 65 -2.61 -1.48 25.24
C SER A 65 -3.46 -1.65 23.98
N LEU A 66 -4.06 -2.84 23.78
CA LEU A 66 -4.99 -3.11 22.67
C LEU A 66 -6.25 -2.24 22.77
N ILE A 67 -6.86 -2.16 23.95
CA ILE A 67 -8.06 -1.34 24.19
C ILE A 67 -7.76 0.13 23.92
N PHE A 68 -6.66 0.67 24.45
CA PHE A 68 -6.25 2.05 24.19
C PHE A 68 -5.97 2.28 22.71
N THR A 69 -5.34 1.31 22.04
CA THR A 69 -5.03 1.45 20.60
C THR A 69 -6.32 1.47 19.79
N TYR A 70 -7.26 0.59 20.11
CA TYR A 70 -8.59 0.57 19.51
C TYR A 70 -9.35 1.88 19.74
N ILE A 71 -9.41 2.38 20.97
CA ILE A 71 -10.11 3.63 21.31
C ILE A 71 -9.49 4.80 20.56
N PHE A 72 -8.17 4.91 20.58
CA PHE A 72 -7.45 5.99 19.90
C PHE A 72 -7.68 5.94 18.40
N ILE A 73 -7.49 4.79 17.73
CA ILE A 73 -7.69 4.68 16.28
C ILE A 73 -9.16 4.94 15.92
N THR A 74 -10.10 4.46 16.71
CA THR A 74 -11.54 4.70 16.49
C THR A 74 -11.86 6.19 16.57
N ALA A 75 -11.40 6.89 17.62
CA ALA A 75 -11.60 8.32 17.80
C ALA A 75 -10.92 9.12 16.67
N PHE A 76 -9.67 8.77 16.38
CA PHE A 76 -8.84 9.37 15.34
C PHE A 76 -9.50 9.27 13.95
N LEU A 77 -9.95 8.07 13.55
CA LEU A 77 -10.66 7.86 12.28
C LEU A 77 -12.05 8.50 12.27
N SER A 78 -12.76 8.51 13.41
CA SER A 78 -14.08 9.12 13.51
C SER A 78 -14.04 10.63 13.25
N ILE A 79 -12.98 11.32 13.68
CA ILE A 79 -12.74 12.73 13.34
C ILE A 79 -12.66 12.89 11.82
N GLY A 80 -11.88 12.03 11.17
CA GLY A 80 -11.75 12.04 9.73
C GLY A 80 -13.07 11.78 8.98
N VAL A 81 -13.81 10.77 9.41
CA VAL A 81 -15.13 10.41 8.85
C VAL A 81 -16.13 11.55 9.03
N LYS A 82 -16.08 12.27 10.17
CA LYS A 82 -16.91 13.47 10.41
C LYS A 82 -16.60 14.57 9.39
N PHE A 83 -15.32 14.83 9.09
CA PHE A 83 -14.94 15.81 8.06
C PHE A 83 -15.32 15.38 6.65
N LEU A 84 -15.38 14.08 6.38
CA LEU A 84 -15.94 13.51 5.15
C LEU A 84 -17.48 13.48 5.15
N GLY A 85 -18.14 14.03 6.17
CA GLY A 85 -19.59 14.13 6.30
C GLY A 85 -20.31 12.78 6.28
N ALA A 86 -19.64 11.72 6.72
CA ALA A 86 -20.21 10.39 6.88
C ALA A 86 -20.75 10.19 8.32
N ASP A 87 -21.55 9.15 8.51
CA ASP A 87 -22.25 8.87 9.76
C ASP A 87 -21.30 8.26 10.80
N VAL A 88 -20.88 9.07 11.78
CA VAL A 88 -19.90 8.66 12.79
C VAL A 88 -20.39 7.48 13.66
N PRO A 89 -21.62 7.47 14.21
CA PRO A 89 -22.13 6.31 14.95
C PRO A 89 -22.16 5.00 14.14
N LYS A 90 -22.52 5.05 12.85
CA LYS A 90 -22.48 3.86 11.98
C LYS A 90 -21.05 3.45 11.65
N PHE A 91 -20.17 4.43 11.43
CA PHE A 91 -18.75 4.17 11.24
C PHE A 91 -18.16 3.46 12.45
N ILE A 92 -18.36 3.96 13.68
CA ILE A 92 -17.83 3.34 14.89
C ILE A 92 -18.28 1.88 15.00
N ARG A 93 -19.59 1.61 14.85
CA ARG A 93 -20.12 0.23 14.90
C ARG A 93 -19.50 -0.68 13.84
N SER A 94 -19.37 -0.18 12.61
CA SER A 94 -18.76 -0.93 11.51
C SER A 94 -17.27 -1.16 11.75
N PHE A 95 -16.59 -0.12 12.21
CA PHE A 95 -15.15 -0.10 12.46
C PHE A 95 -14.77 -1.02 13.61
N THR A 96 -15.58 -1.13 14.67
CA THR A 96 -15.35 -2.11 15.75
C THR A 96 -15.23 -3.51 15.19
N ILE A 97 -16.17 -3.93 14.34
CA ILE A 97 -16.18 -5.27 13.76
C ILE A 97 -15.00 -5.46 12.80
N VAL A 98 -14.77 -4.48 11.92
CA VAL A 98 -13.64 -4.49 10.97
C VAL A 98 -12.30 -4.58 11.70
N PHE A 99 -12.11 -3.79 12.76
CA PHE A 99 -10.90 -3.78 13.57
C PHE A 99 -10.69 -5.12 14.27
N LEU A 100 -11.73 -5.67 14.92
CA LEU A 100 -11.63 -6.94 15.63
C LEU A 100 -11.24 -8.08 14.69
N ILE A 101 -11.91 -8.21 13.54
CA ILE A 101 -11.58 -9.28 12.58
C ILE A 101 -10.17 -9.09 12.02
N SER A 102 -9.81 -7.86 11.63
CA SER A 102 -8.47 -7.56 11.10
C SER A 102 -7.37 -7.85 12.12
N TYR A 103 -7.59 -7.46 13.39
CA TYR A 103 -6.63 -7.68 14.46
C TYR A 103 -6.54 -9.16 14.87
N ILE A 104 -7.63 -9.92 14.80
CA ILE A 104 -7.60 -11.37 14.98
C ILE A 104 -6.74 -12.00 13.88
N CYS A 105 -6.91 -11.61 12.61
CA CYS A 105 -6.05 -12.09 11.52
C CYS A 105 -4.57 -11.73 11.78
N TRP A 106 -4.30 -10.52 12.27
CA TRP A 106 -2.96 -10.09 12.66
C TRP A 106 -2.35 -10.94 13.77
N ALA A 107 -3.12 -11.18 14.83
CA ALA A 107 -2.71 -12.01 15.97
C ALA A 107 -2.49 -13.47 15.54
N VAL A 108 -3.38 -14.06 14.74
CA VAL A 108 -3.22 -15.42 14.20
C VAL A 108 -2.00 -15.49 13.30
N GLY A 109 -1.72 -14.47 12.49
CA GLY A 109 -0.50 -14.37 11.70
C GLY A 109 0.77 -14.47 12.54
N HIS A 110 0.76 -13.95 13.77
CA HIS A 110 1.86 -14.03 14.73
C HIS A 110 1.91 -15.33 15.54
N TYR A 111 1.00 -16.28 15.28
CA TYR A 111 1.08 -17.59 15.92
C TYR A 111 2.37 -18.28 15.49
N ALA A 112 3.14 -18.82 16.44
CA ALA A 112 4.50 -19.28 16.18
C ALA A 112 4.60 -20.37 15.10
N TRP A 113 3.58 -21.23 14.96
CA TRP A 113 3.52 -22.22 13.88
C TRP A 113 3.42 -21.60 12.49
N ILE A 114 2.95 -20.35 12.40
CA ILE A 114 2.89 -19.57 11.16
C ILE A 114 4.15 -18.69 11.05
N ALA A 115 4.42 -17.88 12.08
CA ALA A 115 5.41 -16.80 12.03
C ALA A 115 6.85 -17.21 12.31
N ALA A 116 7.10 -18.23 13.13
CA ALA A 116 8.46 -18.53 13.58
C ALA A 116 9.31 -18.98 12.39
N THR A 117 10.34 -18.20 12.05
CA THR A 117 11.36 -18.55 11.05
C THR A 117 12.30 -19.64 11.58
N PRO A 118 13.03 -20.37 10.73
CA PRO A 118 13.87 -21.51 11.16
C PRO A 118 14.86 -21.19 12.30
N ASP A 119 15.42 -19.99 12.32
CA ASP A 119 16.32 -19.48 13.37
C ASP A 119 15.61 -19.19 14.70
N THR A 120 14.31 -18.93 14.69
CA THR A 120 13.52 -18.62 15.89
C THR A 120 12.71 -19.81 16.40
N ARG A 121 12.55 -20.90 15.63
CA ARG A 121 11.81 -22.11 16.02
C ARG A 121 12.25 -22.69 17.37
N ALA A 122 13.57 -22.75 17.61
CA ALA A 122 14.13 -23.27 18.85
C ALA A 122 13.66 -22.46 20.08
N LYS A 123 13.46 -21.14 19.94
CA LYS A 123 12.94 -20.27 21.02
C LYS A 123 11.51 -20.61 21.43
N PHE A 124 10.75 -21.28 20.55
CA PHE A 124 9.36 -21.66 20.77
C PHE A 124 9.17 -23.17 20.94
N HIS A 125 10.26 -23.94 21.03
CA HIS A 125 10.23 -25.42 21.11
C HIS A 125 9.46 -26.08 19.96
N LEU A 126 9.53 -25.50 18.76
CA LEU A 126 8.84 -26.01 17.56
C LEU A 126 9.77 -26.86 16.69
N THR A 127 9.28 -28.01 16.22
CA THR A 127 9.99 -28.86 15.23
C THR A 127 9.74 -28.38 13.80
N TRP A 128 8.59 -27.75 13.54
CA TRP A 128 8.20 -27.23 12.24
C TRP A 128 7.36 -25.95 12.38
N SER A 129 7.40 -25.11 11.35
CA SER A 129 6.55 -23.93 11.19
C SER A 129 6.51 -23.53 9.71
N LEU A 130 5.47 -22.82 9.28
CA LEU A 130 5.36 -22.25 7.92
C LEU A 130 6.47 -21.22 7.64
N GLY A 131 6.99 -20.56 8.68
CA GLY A 131 8.12 -19.64 8.57
C GLY A 131 7.78 -18.27 8.02
N LEU A 132 6.50 -17.91 7.88
CA LEU A 132 6.02 -16.75 7.09
C LEU A 132 6.14 -15.39 7.79
N THR A 133 6.85 -15.30 8.92
CA THR A 133 6.88 -14.11 9.80
C THR A 133 5.49 -13.69 10.30
N GLY A 134 5.40 -12.69 11.19
CA GLY A 134 4.11 -12.25 11.75
C GLY A 134 3.20 -11.57 10.72
N GLU A 135 3.83 -11.04 9.67
CA GLU A 135 3.23 -10.36 8.53
C GLU A 135 2.32 -11.28 7.70
N ALA A 136 2.37 -12.60 7.90
CA ALA A 136 1.38 -13.54 7.39
C ALA A 136 -0.07 -13.16 7.76
N GLY A 137 -0.26 -12.40 8.84
CA GLY A 137 -1.55 -11.84 9.23
C GLY A 137 -2.18 -10.95 8.16
N PHE A 138 -1.39 -10.32 7.29
CA PHE A 138 -1.89 -9.55 6.15
C PHE A 138 -2.58 -10.44 5.10
N ILE A 139 -1.97 -11.61 4.80
CA ILE A 139 -2.54 -12.60 3.87
C ILE A 139 -3.84 -13.15 4.46
N LEU A 140 -3.83 -13.51 5.75
CA LEU A 140 -5.02 -14.01 6.44
C LEU A 140 -6.15 -12.98 6.43
N ALA A 141 -5.85 -11.71 6.67
CA ALA A 141 -6.81 -10.62 6.61
C ALA A 141 -7.42 -10.47 5.20
N LEU A 142 -6.60 -10.53 4.15
CA LEU A 142 -7.07 -10.47 2.78
C LEU A 142 -8.01 -11.63 2.44
N ILE A 143 -7.61 -12.87 2.75
CA ILE A 143 -8.42 -14.07 2.50
C ILE A 143 -9.74 -14.01 3.28
N ALA A 144 -9.69 -13.63 4.56
CA ALA A 144 -10.89 -13.45 5.38
C ALA A 144 -11.82 -12.38 4.79
N GLY A 145 -11.26 -11.26 4.34
CA GLY A 145 -12.01 -10.19 3.68
C GLY A 145 -12.70 -10.69 2.41
N ILE A 146 -11.98 -11.38 1.53
CA ILE A 146 -12.53 -11.96 0.29
C ILE A 146 -13.67 -12.92 0.59
N PHE A 147 -13.47 -13.80 1.59
CA PHE A 147 -14.49 -14.76 2.01
C PHE A 147 -15.77 -14.02 2.45
N VAL A 148 -15.65 -13.03 3.34
CA VAL A 148 -16.80 -12.26 3.83
C VAL A 148 -17.46 -11.46 2.69
N GLY A 149 -16.67 -10.81 1.82
CA GLY A 149 -17.17 -10.00 0.71
C GLY A 149 -17.98 -10.79 -0.33
N ASN A 150 -17.63 -12.06 -0.57
CA ASN A 150 -18.24 -12.89 -1.61
C ASN A 150 -19.28 -13.87 -1.09
N PHE A 151 -19.10 -14.43 0.10
CA PHE A 151 -20.03 -15.40 0.70
C PHE A 151 -21.03 -14.74 1.66
N MET A 152 -20.73 -13.55 2.19
CA MET A 152 -21.60 -12.83 3.14
C MET A 152 -21.85 -11.36 2.70
N PRO A 153 -22.33 -11.10 1.46
CA PRO A 153 -22.43 -9.75 0.91
C PRO A 153 -23.33 -8.80 1.73
N ARG A 154 -24.41 -9.32 2.35
CA ARG A 154 -25.28 -8.53 3.24
C ARG A 154 -24.55 -8.04 4.49
N PHE A 155 -23.58 -8.81 4.97
CA PHE A 155 -22.75 -8.42 6.10
C PHE A 155 -21.72 -7.36 5.67
N SER A 156 -21.07 -7.54 4.52
CA SER A 156 -20.17 -6.53 3.94
C SER A 156 -20.87 -5.18 3.74
N GLU A 157 -22.09 -5.16 3.18
CA GLU A 157 -22.87 -3.92 3.01
C GLU A 157 -23.23 -3.23 4.35
N LYS A 158 -23.45 -4.00 5.43
CA LYS A 158 -23.67 -3.42 6.77
C LYS A 158 -22.42 -2.73 7.34
N LEU A 159 -21.24 -3.16 6.92
CA LEU A 159 -19.95 -2.65 7.39
C LEU A 159 -19.35 -1.58 6.47
N LYS A 160 -20.05 -1.20 5.40
CA LYS A 160 -19.57 -0.34 4.32
C LYS A 160 -18.97 0.98 4.78
N GLU A 161 -19.48 1.58 5.86
CA GLU A 161 -18.95 2.84 6.38
C GLU A 161 -17.48 2.75 6.82
N ALA A 162 -17.03 1.56 7.24
CA ALA A 162 -15.64 1.29 7.63
C ALA A 162 -14.80 0.65 6.50
N LEU A 163 -15.38 0.35 5.34
CA LEU A 163 -14.66 -0.22 4.19
C LEU A 163 -13.90 0.86 3.40
N ARG A 164 -12.85 1.41 4.01
CA ARG A 164 -12.05 2.53 3.47
C ARG A 164 -10.57 2.15 3.28
N PRO A 165 -10.25 1.16 2.42
CA PRO A 165 -8.88 0.66 2.27
C PRO A 165 -7.89 1.75 1.86
N GLU A 166 -8.29 2.67 0.98
CA GLU A 166 -7.47 3.78 0.50
C GLU A 166 -7.07 4.74 1.63
N MET A 167 -8.02 5.12 2.51
CA MET A 167 -7.73 5.95 3.67
C MET A 167 -6.68 5.29 4.58
N TYR A 168 -6.83 3.99 4.85
CA TYR A 168 -5.94 3.25 5.74
C TYR A 168 -4.52 3.14 5.17
N ILE A 169 -4.38 2.72 3.91
CA ILE A 169 -3.04 2.59 3.32
C ILE A 169 -2.35 3.95 3.20
N LYS A 170 -3.07 5.01 2.82
CA LYS A 170 -2.46 6.34 2.66
C LYS A 170 -1.91 6.90 3.96
N ILE A 171 -2.62 6.70 5.08
CA ILE A 171 -2.10 7.03 6.42
C ILE A 171 -0.81 6.23 6.70
N ALA A 172 -0.83 4.92 6.43
CA ALA A 172 0.31 4.04 6.64
C ALA A 172 1.54 4.43 5.80
N ILE A 173 1.33 4.88 4.55
CA ILE A 173 2.39 5.32 3.64
C ILE A 173 3.08 6.57 4.17
N VAL A 174 2.32 7.58 4.61
CA VAL A 174 2.90 8.80 5.19
C VAL A 174 3.77 8.47 6.40
N ILE A 175 3.32 7.55 7.25
CA ILE A 175 4.10 7.06 8.40
C ILE A 175 5.37 6.31 7.92
N MET A 176 5.24 5.48 6.89
CA MET A 176 6.35 4.70 6.37
C MET A 176 7.48 5.57 5.82
N GLY A 177 7.19 6.76 5.28
CA GLY A 177 8.24 7.70 4.88
C GLY A 177 9.23 7.97 6.01
N ALA A 178 8.75 8.13 7.26
CA ALA A 178 9.60 8.30 8.43
C ALA A 178 10.49 7.07 8.72
N GLU A 179 9.90 5.88 8.68
CA GLU A 179 10.63 4.61 8.87
C GLU A 179 11.79 4.47 7.89
N LEU A 180 11.53 4.83 6.64
CA LEU A 180 12.51 4.77 5.57
C LEU A 180 13.58 5.85 5.72
N GLY A 181 13.22 7.07 6.12
CA GLY A 181 14.19 8.14 6.36
C GLY A 181 15.21 7.74 7.42
N VAL A 182 14.76 7.11 8.51
CA VAL A 182 15.65 6.57 9.57
C VAL A 182 16.54 5.45 9.03
N LYS A 183 15.95 4.44 8.37
CA LYS A 183 16.69 3.27 7.85
C LYS A 183 17.68 3.63 6.74
N SER A 184 17.41 4.69 5.98
CA SER A 184 18.25 5.11 4.85
C SER A 184 19.58 5.71 5.30
N VAL A 185 19.68 6.24 6.52
CA VAL A 185 20.96 6.74 7.07
C VAL A 185 21.96 5.59 7.25
N ASP A 186 21.48 4.42 7.69
CA ASP A 186 22.31 3.23 7.89
C ASP A 186 22.74 2.59 6.54
N ALA A 187 22.13 2.98 5.39
CA ALA A 187 22.38 2.39 4.07
C ALA A 187 22.19 3.39 2.90
N LEU A 188 22.89 4.53 2.95
CA LEU A 188 22.76 5.63 1.99
C LEU A 188 23.00 5.21 0.52
N GLY A 189 23.95 4.31 0.26
CA GLY A 189 24.24 3.81 -1.09
C GLY A 189 23.11 2.97 -1.68
N LEU A 190 22.35 2.27 -0.83
CA LEU A 190 21.15 1.54 -1.27
C LEU A 190 20.00 2.53 -1.53
N ALA A 191 19.82 3.53 -0.65
CA ALA A 191 18.76 4.52 -0.76
C ALA A 191 18.86 5.37 -2.04
N SER A 192 20.06 5.86 -2.38
CA SER A 192 20.27 6.62 -3.63
C SER A 192 19.96 5.79 -4.87
N SER A 193 20.35 4.51 -4.84
CA SER A 193 20.07 3.57 -5.91
C SER A 193 18.57 3.30 -6.07
N VAL A 194 17.82 3.13 -4.96
CA VAL A 194 16.37 2.94 -4.98
C VAL A 194 15.66 4.18 -5.54
N ILE A 195 16.09 5.38 -5.16
CA ILE A 195 15.52 6.65 -5.64
C ILE A 195 15.77 6.85 -7.14
N PHE A 196 17.01 6.68 -7.61
CA PHE A 196 17.34 6.83 -9.02
C PHE A 196 16.57 5.84 -9.89
N ARG A 197 16.45 4.60 -9.43
CA ARG A 197 15.70 3.55 -10.14
C ARG A 197 14.19 3.76 -10.10
N GLY A 198 13.68 4.35 -9.01
CA GLY A 198 12.31 4.86 -8.94
C GLY A 198 12.02 5.93 -10.00
N LEU A 199 13.01 6.78 -10.34
CA LEU A 199 12.86 7.74 -11.44
C LEU A 199 12.78 7.04 -12.81
N CYS A 200 13.55 5.98 -13.03
CA CYS A 200 13.48 5.18 -14.26
C CYS A 200 12.13 4.46 -14.43
N ALA A 201 11.48 4.06 -13.33
CA ALA A 201 10.16 3.43 -13.36
C ALA A 201 9.06 4.32 -13.97
N ILE A 202 9.22 5.64 -13.93
CA ILE A 202 8.30 6.58 -14.60
C ILE A 202 8.36 6.39 -16.12
N VAL A 203 9.57 6.31 -16.68
CA VAL A 203 9.76 6.12 -18.12
C VAL A 203 9.08 4.83 -18.57
N GLU A 204 9.25 3.76 -17.82
CA GLU A 204 8.59 2.48 -18.09
C GLU A 204 7.06 2.55 -18.00
N ALA A 205 6.53 3.02 -16.87
CA ALA A 205 5.08 3.02 -16.63
C ALA A 205 4.32 3.91 -17.63
N TYR A 206 4.88 5.08 -17.99
CA TYR A 206 4.20 6.05 -18.84
C TYR A 206 4.54 5.92 -20.33
N LEU A 207 5.78 5.58 -20.70
CA LEU A 207 6.16 5.50 -22.12
C LEU A 207 6.02 4.10 -22.70
N ILE A 208 6.15 3.05 -21.88
CA ILE A 208 6.10 1.66 -22.34
C ILE A 208 4.71 1.08 -22.06
N TYR A 209 4.34 0.92 -20.79
CA TYR A 209 3.08 0.25 -20.44
C TYR A 209 1.88 0.98 -21.03
N TRP A 210 1.77 2.29 -20.79
CA TRP A 210 0.61 3.05 -21.25
C TRP A 210 0.43 2.97 -22.76
N ALA A 211 1.51 3.15 -23.53
CA ALA A 211 1.49 3.11 -24.98
C ALA A 211 1.08 1.72 -25.50
N LEU A 212 1.64 0.65 -24.93
CA LEU A 212 1.33 -0.71 -25.32
C LEU A 212 -0.11 -1.10 -24.95
N VAL A 213 -0.57 -0.78 -23.74
CA VAL A 213 -1.97 -1.06 -23.33
C VAL A 213 -2.94 -0.29 -24.21
N TYR A 214 -2.66 0.99 -24.47
CA TYR A 214 -3.49 1.81 -25.35
C TYR A 214 -3.53 1.24 -26.78
N PHE A 215 -2.37 0.84 -27.31
CA PHE A 215 -2.27 0.21 -28.62
C PHE A 215 -3.08 -1.09 -28.67
N VAL A 216 -2.92 -1.99 -27.69
CA VAL A 216 -3.65 -3.26 -27.64
C VAL A 216 -5.16 -3.03 -27.56
N ALA A 217 -5.60 -2.13 -26.67
CA ALA A 217 -7.00 -1.80 -26.50
C ALA A 217 -7.62 -1.23 -27.79
N ARG A 218 -6.91 -0.37 -28.53
CA ARG A 218 -7.39 0.26 -29.77
C ARG A 218 -7.31 -0.67 -30.98
N LYS A 219 -6.18 -1.33 -31.19
CA LYS A 219 -5.89 -2.10 -32.41
C LYS A 219 -6.56 -3.47 -32.41
N TYR A 220 -6.43 -4.22 -31.32
CA TYR A 220 -6.91 -5.61 -31.25
C TYR A 220 -8.33 -5.70 -30.69
N PHE A 221 -8.63 -4.94 -29.63
CA PHE A 221 -9.94 -4.99 -28.98
C PHE A 221 -10.94 -3.93 -29.48
N LYS A 222 -10.48 -3.03 -30.37
CA LYS A 222 -11.30 -2.01 -31.03
C LYS A 222 -12.06 -1.10 -30.05
N PHE A 223 -11.51 -0.86 -28.86
CA PHE A 223 -12.09 0.09 -27.92
C PHE A 223 -12.09 1.51 -28.49
N SER A 224 -13.09 2.31 -28.11
CA SER A 224 -13.06 3.74 -28.42
C SER A 224 -11.93 4.42 -27.65
N ARG A 225 -11.55 5.61 -28.11
CA ARG A 225 -10.57 6.47 -27.43
C ARG A 225 -10.96 6.76 -25.97
N GLU A 226 -12.25 7.00 -25.75
CA GLU A 226 -12.85 7.25 -24.45
C GLU A 226 -12.63 6.11 -23.46
N TRP A 227 -12.68 4.84 -23.90
CA TRP A 227 -12.43 3.67 -23.06
C TRP A 227 -10.95 3.30 -22.97
N ALA A 228 -10.23 3.37 -24.08
CA ALA A 228 -8.85 2.91 -24.16
C ALA A 228 -7.88 3.77 -23.31
N ALA A 229 -8.08 5.08 -23.25
CA ALA A 229 -7.18 5.95 -22.49
C ALA A 229 -7.28 5.75 -20.96
N PRO A 230 -8.48 5.78 -20.33
CA PRO A 230 -8.63 5.47 -18.91
C PRO A 230 -8.20 4.04 -18.58
N LEU A 231 -8.49 3.07 -19.46
CA LEU A 231 -8.05 1.68 -19.30
C LEU A 231 -6.52 1.57 -19.32
N ALA A 232 -5.85 2.20 -20.28
CA ALA A 232 -4.39 2.22 -20.37
C ALA A 232 -3.77 2.85 -19.13
N SER A 233 -4.29 3.99 -18.68
CA SER A 233 -3.82 4.66 -17.47
C SER A 233 -4.03 3.81 -16.22
N GLY A 234 -5.21 3.20 -16.06
CA GLY A 234 -5.50 2.33 -14.92
C GLY A 234 -4.58 1.11 -14.88
N ILE A 235 -4.43 0.40 -16.00
CA ILE A 235 -3.58 -0.80 -16.07
C ILE A 235 -2.09 -0.46 -15.95
N SER A 236 -1.64 0.74 -16.33
CA SER A 236 -0.20 1.00 -16.46
C SER A 236 0.40 1.69 -15.24
N ILE A 237 -0.38 2.50 -14.52
CA ILE A 237 0.13 3.47 -13.53
C ILE A 237 -0.27 3.04 -12.10
N CYS A 238 -1.28 3.69 -11.52
CA CYS A 238 -1.76 3.52 -10.15
C CYS A 238 -3.20 3.02 -10.05
N GLY A 239 -3.74 2.50 -11.15
CA GLY A 239 -5.07 1.92 -11.13
C GLY A 239 -6.18 2.95 -11.08
N VAL A 240 -6.87 3.00 -9.95
CA VAL A 240 -8.10 3.78 -9.75
C VAL A 240 -7.85 5.27 -9.96
N SER A 241 -6.83 5.83 -9.30
CA SER A 241 -6.48 7.25 -9.39
C SER A 241 -6.13 7.65 -10.82
N ALA A 242 -5.37 6.81 -11.53
CA ALA A 242 -4.97 7.06 -12.92
C ALA A 242 -6.15 6.98 -13.89
N ALA A 243 -7.04 5.99 -13.72
CA ALA A 243 -8.24 5.84 -14.54
C ALA A 243 -9.17 7.06 -14.38
N ILE A 244 -9.41 7.49 -13.13
CA ILE A 244 -10.24 8.66 -12.82
C ILE A 244 -9.60 9.96 -13.33
N ALA A 245 -8.30 10.17 -13.11
CA ALA A 245 -7.60 11.35 -13.58
C ALA A 245 -7.64 11.45 -15.10
N THR A 246 -7.40 10.33 -15.79
CA THR A 246 -7.43 10.27 -17.26
C THR A 246 -8.85 10.46 -17.79
N GLY A 247 -9.85 9.82 -17.18
CA GLY A 247 -11.25 10.01 -17.55
C GLY A 247 -11.71 11.46 -17.38
N GLY A 248 -11.23 12.14 -16.33
CA GLY A 248 -11.45 13.57 -16.15
C GLY A 248 -10.73 14.42 -17.21
N ALA A 249 -9.48 14.09 -17.54
CA ALA A 249 -8.67 14.80 -18.53
C ALA A 249 -9.28 14.75 -19.94
N ILE A 250 -9.81 13.59 -20.34
CA ILE A 250 -10.44 13.42 -21.67
C ILE A 250 -11.95 13.65 -21.65
N ARG A 251 -12.53 14.03 -20.50
CA ARG A 251 -13.97 14.20 -20.28
C ARG A 251 -14.82 12.99 -20.70
N SER A 252 -14.36 11.77 -20.35
CA SER A 252 -15.13 10.55 -20.56
C SER A 252 -16.39 10.52 -19.69
N ARG A 253 -17.39 9.75 -20.11
CA ARG A 253 -18.57 9.46 -19.28
C ARG A 253 -18.14 8.86 -17.93
N PRO A 254 -18.74 9.26 -16.79
CA PRO A 254 -18.33 8.80 -15.45
C PRO A 254 -18.30 7.28 -15.29
N VAL A 255 -19.15 6.55 -16.01
CA VAL A 255 -19.18 5.09 -16.01
C VAL A 255 -17.83 4.48 -16.43
N VAL A 256 -17.11 5.09 -17.37
CA VAL A 256 -15.86 4.55 -17.93
C VAL A 256 -14.77 4.39 -16.85
N PRO A 257 -14.31 5.47 -16.17
CA PRO A 257 -13.30 5.35 -15.14
C PRO A 257 -13.78 4.54 -13.93
N ILE A 258 -15.08 4.54 -13.61
CA ILE A 258 -15.64 3.70 -12.52
C ILE A 258 -15.45 2.22 -12.86
N MET A 259 -15.84 1.80 -14.06
CA MET A 259 -15.72 0.41 -14.51
C MET A 259 -14.27 -0.06 -14.57
N VAL A 260 -13.36 0.78 -15.09
CA VAL A 260 -11.92 0.49 -15.11
C VAL A 260 -11.39 0.36 -13.69
N SER A 261 -11.79 1.25 -12.79
CA SER A 261 -11.36 1.22 -11.38
C SER A 261 -11.80 -0.06 -10.69
N SER A 262 -13.06 -0.46 -10.85
CA SER A 262 -13.59 -1.71 -10.31
C SER A 262 -12.80 -2.91 -10.81
N LEU A 263 -12.46 -2.96 -12.10
CA LEU A 263 -11.66 -4.02 -12.69
C LEU A 263 -10.24 -4.08 -12.10
N VAL A 264 -9.58 -2.92 -11.96
CA VAL A 264 -8.21 -2.86 -11.44
C VAL A 264 -8.13 -3.39 -10.00
N VAL A 265 -9.08 -3.03 -9.13
CA VAL A 265 -9.10 -3.50 -7.73
C VAL A 265 -9.12 -5.03 -7.64
N VAL A 266 -9.77 -5.67 -8.60
CA VAL A 266 -9.96 -7.13 -8.65
C VAL A 266 -8.69 -7.82 -9.07
N PHE A 267 -8.09 -7.36 -10.16
CA PHE A 267 -6.80 -7.88 -10.60
C PHE A 267 -5.72 -7.62 -9.58
N THR A 268 -5.73 -6.45 -8.94
CA THR A 268 -4.86 -6.14 -7.81
C THR A 268 -4.99 -7.19 -6.70
N CYS A 269 -6.22 -7.56 -6.32
CA CYS A 269 -6.46 -8.58 -5.31
C CYS A 269 -5.88 -9.95 -5.71
N ILE A 270 -6.02 -10.33 -7.00
CA ILE A 270 -5.42 -11.55 -7.55
C ILE A 270 -3.89 -11.46 -7.56
N GLU A 271 -3.33 -10.36 -8.03
CA GLU A 271 -1.89 -10.08 -8.10
C GLU A 271 -1.26 -10.18 -6.70
N MET A 272 -1.89 -9.57 -5.69
CA MET A 272 -1.46 -9.64 -4.29
C MET A 272 -1.44 -11.05 -3.72
N LEU A 273 -2.32 -11.94 -4.20
CA LEU A 273 -2.39 -13.32 -3.76
C LEU A 273 -1.41 -14.25 -4.49
N ILE A 274 -0.96 -13.88 -5.69
CA ILE A 274 -0.15 -14.76 -6.55
C ILE A 274 1.29 -14.27 -6.65
N LEU A 275 1.50 -13.01 -7.04
CA LEU A 275 2.83 -12.50 -7.40
C LEU A 275 3.85 -12.56 -6.26
N PRO A 276 3.51 -12.29 -4.98
CA PRO A 276 4.47 -12.44 -3.90
C PRO A 276 5.02 -13.87 -3.75
N PHE A 277 4.20 -14.89 -3.98
CA PHE A 277 4.64 -16.29 -3.94
C PHE A 277 5.49 -16.66 -5.15
N VAL A 278 5.16 -16.13 -6.33
CA VAL A 278 6.00 -16.27 -7.53
C VAL A 278 7.38 -15.62 -7.29
N ALA A 279 7.40 -14.44 -6.67
CA ALA A 279 8.63 -13.75 -6.29
C ALA A 279 9.44 -14.54 -5.25
N GLN A 280 8.79 -15.10 -4.24
CA GLN A 280 9.44 -16.00 -3.28
C GLN A 280 10.07 -17.21 -3.99
N TRP A 281 9.36 -17.82 -4.95
CA TRP A 281 9.85 -19.02 -5.64
C TRP A 281 11.04 -18.72 -6.56
N GLY A 282 10.96 -17.66 -7.36
CA GLY A 282 11.93 -17.38 -8.42
C GLY A 282 12.95 -16.26 -8.13
N LEU A 283 12.70 -15.39 -7.15
CA LEU A 283 13.49 -14.16 -6.90
C LEU A 283 14.02 -14.03 -5.47
N SER A 284 13.99 -15.10 -4.67
CA SER A 284 14.54 -15.05 -3.29
C SER A 284 16.02 -14.68 -3.22
N SER A 285 16.80 -14.96 -4.27
CA SER A 285 18.20 -14.55 -4.38
C SER A 285 18.39 -13.08 -4.74
N GLU A 286 17.33 -12.43 -5.23
CA GLU A 286 17.30 -11.04 -5.72
C GLU A 286 16.18 -10.24 -5.01
N PRO A 287 16.28 -9.99 -3.69
CA PRO A 287 15.15 -9.50 -2.90
C PRO A 287 14.68 -8.09 -3.31
N MET A 288 15.62 -7.24 -3.74
CA MET A 288 15.28 -5.88 -4.18
C MET A 288 14.62 -5.88 -5.57
N VAL A 289 14.98 -6.82 -6.45
CA VAL A 289 14.29 -7.04 -7.73
C VAL A 289 12.84 -7.46 -7.46
N ALA A 290 12.62 -8.38 -6.53
CA ALA A 290 11.28 -8.82 -6.14
C ALA A 290 10.40 -7.66 -5.63
N GLY A 291 10.95 -6.83 -4.74
CA GLY A 291 10.25 -5.65 -4.22
C GLY A 291 9.94 -4.63 -5.32
N ALA A 292 10.92 -4.34 -6.17
CA ALA A 292 10.74 -3.44 -7.30
C ALA A 292 9.67 -3.94 -8.27
N TRP A 293 9.66 -5.26 -8.53
CA TRP A 293 8.71 -5.92 -9.41
C TRP A 293 7.28 -5.81 -8.87
N MET A 294 7.07 -5.92 -7.55
CA MET A 294 5.74 -5.67 -6.96
C MET A 294 5.28 -4.22 -7.19
N GLY A 295 6.19 -3.25 -7.05
CA GLY A 295 5.92 -1.83 -7.33
C GLY A 295 5.53 -1.55 -8.79
N LEU A 296 6.12 -2.28 -9.74
CA LEU A 296 5.86 -2.12 -11.18
C LEU A 296 4.66 -2.92 -11.68
N ALA A 297 4.53 -4.19 -11.27
CA ALA A 297 3.55 -5.12 -11.81
C ALA A 297 2.17 -4.93 -11.19
N VAL A 298 2.08 -4.67 -9.89
CA VAL A 298 0.79 -4.59 -9.18
C VAL A 298 0.17 -3.20 -9.35
N LYS A 299 -1.08 -3.13 -9.81
CA LYS A 299 -1.66 -1.88 -10.35
C LYS A 299 -2.60 -1.14 -9.42
N SER A 300 -2.24 -1.06 -8.14
CA SER A 300 -2.88 -0.22 -7.13
C SER A 300 -1.84 0.21 -6.12
N ASP A 301 -1.99 1.40 -5.54
CA ASP A 301 -1.07 1.91 -4.52
C ASP A 301 -1.13 1.01 -3.29
N GLY A 302 -2.36 0.80 -2.79
CA GLY A 302 -2.65 -0.17 -1.73
C GLY A 302 -2.11 -1.55 -2.04
N GLY A 303 -2.42 -2.07 -3.22
CA GLY A 303 -2.07 -3.44 -3.55
C GLY A 303 -0.59 -3.69 -3.83
N ALA A 304 0.12 -2.76 -4.44
CA ALA A 304 1.55 -2.91 -4.73
C ALA A 304 2.38 -2.86 -3.46
N ILE A 305 2.05 -1.93 -2.56
CA ILE A 305 2.72 -1.79 -1.27
C ILE A 305 2.39 -3.00 -0.39
N ALA A 306 1.14 -3.44 -0.42
CA ALA A 306 0.72 -4.67 0.23
C ALA A 306 1.46 -5.91 -0.30
N SER A 307 1.58 -6.04 -1.61
CA SER A 307 2.34 -7.12 -2.26
C SER A 307 3.82 -7.04 -1.91
N GLY A 308 4.39 -5.83 -1.84
CA GLY A 308 5.75 -5.59 -1.36
C GLY A 308 5.94 -6.05 0.08
N ALA A 309 4.98 -5.76 0.96
CA ALA A 309 5.01 -6.20 2.36
C ALA A 309 4.88 -7.72 2.51
N ILE A 310 4.01 -8.36 1.73
CA ILE A 310 3.93 -9.83 1.68
C ILE A 310 5.24 -10.41 1.15
N THR A 311 5.78 -9.84 0.06
CA THR A 311 7.03 -10.32 -0.57
C THR A 311 8.22 -10.15 0.38
N ASP A 312 8.28 -9.06 1.14
CA ASP A 312 9.25 -8.82 2.21
C ASP A 312 9.24 -9.96 3.22
N ALA A 313 8.05 -10.30 3.74
CA ALA A 313 7.84 -11.38 4.68
C ALA A 313 8.26 -12.74 4.10
N LEU A 314 7.77 -13.09 2.90
CA LEU A 314 7.99 -14.39 2.25
C LEU A 314 9.45 -14.62 1.87
N ILE A 315 10.13 -13.61 1.32
CA ILE A 315 11.53 -13.75 0.90
C ILE A 315 12.45 -13.78 2.12
N ARG A 316 12.24 -12.93 3.14
CA ARG A 316 13.05 -12.98 4.36
C ARG A 316 12.94 -14.34 5.04
N ALA A 317 11.71 -14.84 5.17
CA ALA A 317 11.44 -16.19 5.66
C ALA A 317 12.26 -17.27 4.93
N LYS A 318 12.22 -17.25 3.60
CA LYS A 318 12.89 -18.24 2.76
C LYS A 318 14.41 -18.11 2.79
N VAL A 319 14.96 -16.90 2.71
CA VAL A 319 16.42 -16.69 2.74
C VAL A 319 17.02 -17.14 4.06
N VAL A 320 16.33 -16.85 5.18
CA VAL A 320 16.74 -17.36 6.50
C VAL A 320 16.72 -18.88 6.52
N ALA A 321 15.71 -19.51 5.92
CA ALA A 321 15.61 -20.97 5.84
C ALA A 321 16.71 -21.61 4.99
N ASP A 322 17.00 -21.03 3.83
CA ASP A 322 17.90 -21.62 2.84
C ASP A 322 19.38 -21.31 3.13
N THR A 323 19.67 -20.15 3.74
CA THR A 323 21.04 -19.63 3.87
C THR A 323 21.44 -19.21 5.29
N GLY A 324 20.49 -19.10 6.22
CA GLY A 324 20.72 -18.58 7.57
C GLY A 324 20.90 -17.05 7.66
N ILE A 325 20.92 -16.33 6.53
CA ILE A 325 21.09 -14.87 6.49
C ILE A 325 19.80 -14.17 6.91
N GLN A 326 19.87 -13.30 7.91
CA GLN A 326 18.74 -12.47 8.33
C GLN A 326 18.80 -11.10 7.69
N TYR A 327 17.86 -10.79 6.80
CA TYR A 327 17.72 -9.43 6.25
C TYR A 327 16.87 -8.54 7.15
N GLN A 328 17.21 -7.26 7.20
CA GLN A 328 16.40 -6.26 7.89
C GLN A 328 15.00 -6.13 7.25
N PRO A 329 13.93 -6.04 8.05
CA PRO A 329 12.57 -5.96 7.55
C PRO A 329 12.27 -4.63 6.84
N GLY A 330 11.41 -4.68 5.82
CA GLY A 330 10.82 -3.51 5.17
C GLY A 330 11.61 -2.93 4.00
N TRP A 331 12.79 -3.47 3.67
CA TRP A 331 13.56 -3.01 2.50
C TRP A 331 12.93 -3.46 1.17
N ILE A 332 12.31 -4.64 1.12
CA ILE A 332 11.60 -5.11 -0.08
C ILE A 332 10.30 -4.32 -0.27
N THR A 333 9.57 -4.09 0.83
CA THR A 333 8.41 -3.18 0.87
C THR A 333 8.77 -1.77 0.45
N MET A 334 9.93 -1.27 0.87
CA MET A 334 10.45 0.03 0.46
C MET A 334 10.58 0.10 -1.05
N ALA A 335 11.29 -0.85 -1.68
CA ALA A 335 11.49 -0.84 -3.12
C ALA A 335 10.15 -0.76 -3.87
N ALA A 336 9.17 -1.57 -3.45
CA ALA A 336 7.82 -1.54 -4.02
C ALA A 336 7.16 -0.16 -3.85
N THR A 337 7.25 0.41 -2.65
CA THR A 337 6.59 1.67 -2.31
C THR A 337 7.24 2.86 -3.02
N THR A 338 8.56 2.96 -2.97
CA THR A 338 9.29 4.08 -3.57
C THR A 338 9.03 4.13 -5.07
N ILE A 339 9.13 2.99 -5.76
CA ILE A 339 8.78 2.91 -7.19
C ILE A 339 7.34 3.37 -7.42
N LYS A 340 6.39 2.87 -6.62
CA LYS A 340 4.98 3.24 -6.78
C LYS A 340 4.74 4.74 -6.58
N ILE A 341 5.35 5.32 -5.55
CA ILE A 341 5.24 6.74 -5.25
C ILE A 341 5.83 7.59 -6.39
N PHE A 342 6.97 7.19 -6.96
CA PHE A 342 7.53 7.91 -8.12
C PHE A 342 6.58 7.89 -9.32
N ILE A 343 5.92 6.76 -9.57
CA ILE A 343 4.87 6.65 -10.60
C ILE A 343 3.71 7.60 -10.28
N ASP A 344 3.29 7.70 -9.02
CA ASP A 344 2.19 8.58 -8.58
C ASP A 344 2.50 10.06 -8.68
N VAL A 345 3.75 10.49 -8.44
CA VAL A 345 4.16 11.90 -8.61
C VAL A 345 3.85 12.39 -10.04
N PHE A 346 3.97 11.51 -11.03
CA PHE A 346 3.83 11.87 -12.44
C PHE A 346 2.39 11.88 -12.94
N ILE A 347 1.40 11.44 -12.16
CA ILE A 347 0.01 11.33 -12.66
C ILE A 347 -0.60 12.69 -13.00
N GLY A 348 -0.29 13.72 -12.21
CA GLY A 348 -0.76 15.08 -12.48
C GLY A 348 -0.19 15.62 -13.79
N ILE A 349 1.11 15.42 -14.02
CA ILE A 349 1.79 15.83 -15.26
C ILE A 349 1.19 15.06 -16.45
N TRP A 350 1.00 13.75 -16.31
CA TRP A 350 0.44 12.92 -17.36
C TRP A 350 -1.01 13.29 -17.72
N ALA A 351 -1.86 13.53 -16.72
CA ALA A 351 -3.23 13.96 -16.94
C ALA A 351 -3.30 15.30 -17.70
N PHE A 352 -2.37 16.22 -17.41
CA PHE A 352 -2.22 17.48 -18.14
C PHE A 352 -1.78 17.26 -19.59
N VAL A 353 -0.74 16.44 -19.81
CA VAL A 353 -0.25 16.09 -21.16
C VAL A 353 -1.37 15.46 -21.99
N LEU A 354 -2.11 14.50 -21.43
CA LEU A 354 -3.23 13.87 -22.10
C LEU A 354 -4.35 14.87 -22.41
N ALA A 355 -4.69 15.76 -21.48
CA ALA A 355 -5.69 16.79 -21.73
C ALA A 355 -5.29 17.75 -22.86
N MET A 356 -4.02 18.17 -22.90
CA MET A 356 -3.49 18.98 -23.99
C MET A 356 -3.61 18.24 -25.33
N ILE A 357 -3.08 17.01 -25.40
CA ILE A 357 -3.12 16.18 -26.62
C ILE A 357 -4.56 15.97 -27.09
N TRP A 358 -5.49 15.73 -26.16
CA TRP A 358 -6.90 15.50 -26.50
C TRP A 358 -7.54 16.75 -27.09
N CYS A 359 -7.31 17.90 -26.46
CA CYS A 359 -7.86 19.17 -26.94
C CYS A 359 -7.22 19.67 -28.23
N THR A 360 -5.97 19.29 -28.53
CA THR A 360 -5.30 19.69 -29.78
C THR A 360 -5.57 18.74 -30.95
N PHE A 361 -5.73 17.43 -30.71
CA PHE A 361 -5.75 16.42 -31.79
C PHE A 361 -7.02 15.57 -31.89
N MET A 362 -7.93 15.60 -30.91
CA MET A 362 -9.04 14.62 -30.85
C MET A 362 -10.45 15.23 -30.64
N GLU A 363 -10.57 16.56 -30.69
CA GLU A 363 -11.75 17.40 -30.38
C GLU A 363 -11.95 17.72 -28.88
N CYS A 364 -12.09 19.02 -28.59
CA CYS A 364 -12.51 19.54 -27.30
C CYS A 364 -13.68 20.52 -27.53
N ALA A 365 -14.70 20.48 -26.67
CA ALA A 365 -15.76 21.48 -26.68
C ALA A 365 -15.13 22.90 -26.53
N PRO A 366 -15.63 23.94 -27.23
CA PRO A 366 -15.05 25.28 -27.16
C PRO A 366 -14.86 25.78 -25.71
N GLY A 367 -13.68 26.28 -25.36
CA GLY A 367 -13.37 26.84 -24.03
C GLY A 367 -12.78 25.86 -22.99
N SER A 368 -12.40 24.65 -23.38
CA SER A 368 -12.02 23.56 -22.45
C SER A 368 -10.50 23.34 -22.26
N ARG A 369 -9.67 24.39 -22.23
CA ARG A 369 -8.26 24.23 -21.81
C ARG A 369 -8.18 23.91 -20.32
N MET A 370 -7.46 22.83 -19.97
CA MET A 370 -7.22 22.44 -18.58
C MET A 370 -6.43 23.52 -17.85
N LYS A 371 -6.93 23.98 -16.70
CA LYS A 371 -6.25 25.00 -15.89
C LYS A 371 -5.15 24.33 -15.05
N PHE A 372 -4.04 25.03 -14.79
CA PHE A 372 -2.98 24.51 -13.91
C PHE A 372 -3.49 24.11 -12.51
N GLY A 373 -4.51 24.81 -11.99
CA GLY A 373 -5.18 24.43 -10.74
C GLY A 373 -5.84 23.04 -10.78
N GLU A 374 -6.32 22.59 -11.94
CA GLU A 374 -6.90 21.25 -12.11
C GLU A 374 -5.81 20.16 -12.05
N VAL A 375 -4.58 20.48 -12.44
CA VAL A 375 -3.42 19.58 -12.30
C VAL A 375 -3.07 19.37 -10.83
N LEU A 376 -3.02 20.46 -10.07
CA LEU A 376 -2.77 20.42 -8.62
C LEU A 376 -3.90 19.71 -7.85
N ASP A 377 -5.13 19.76 -8.34
CA ASP A 377 -6.27 19.03 -7.76
C ASP A 377 -6.16 17.50 -7.97
N ARG A 378 -5.40 17.04 -8.97
CA ARG A 378 -5.18 15.60 -9.26
C ARG A 378 -3.95 15.02 -8.59
N PHE A 379 -3.03 15.85 -8.10
CA PHE A 379 -1.82 15.39 -7.44
C PHE A 379 -2.15 14.65 -6.13
N PRO A 380 -1.69 13.40 -5.94
CA PRO A 380 -1.93 12.65 -4.71
C PRO A 380 -1.23 13.32 -3.52
N ARG A 381 -1.99 13.83 -2.56
CA ARG A 381 -1.47 14.63 -1.45
C ARG A 381 -0.74 13.77 -0.43
N PHE A 382 -1.10 12.50 -0.26
CA PHE A 382 -0.37 11.58 0.62
C PHE A 382 1.10 11.40 0.22
N VAL A 383 1.43 11.53 -1.08
CA VAL A 383 2.81 11.48 -1.59
C VAL A 383 3.66 12.61 -1.01
N LEU A 384 3.09 13.82 -0.87
CA LEU A 384 3.79 14.93 -0.21
C LEU A 384 4.11 14.59 1.25
N GLY A 385 3.18 13.92 1.93
CA GLY A 385 3.38 13.45 3.29
C GLY A 385 4.54 12.46 3.39
N TYR A 386 4.56 11.45 2.52
CA TYR A 386 5.68 10.49 2.45
C TYR A 386 7.02 11.18 2.21
N VAL A 387 7.11 12.06 1.19
CA VAL A 387 8.36 12.76 0.85
C VAL A 387 8.79 13.64 2.02
N PHE A 388 7.85 14.34 2.65
CA PHE A 388 8.12 15.18 3.81
C PHE A 388 8.65 14.37 5.00
N THR A 389 7.96 13.30 5.42
CA THR A 389 8.38 12.48 6.56
C THR A 389 9.70 11.76 6.29
N PHE A 390 9.91 11.30 5.05
CA PHE A 390 11.17 10.72 4.59
C PHE A 390 12.33 11.70 4.68
N LEU A 391 12.25 12.86 4.02
CA LEU A 391 13.33 13.84 4.01
C LEU A 391 13.58 14.40 5.42
N ASN A 392 12.53 14.65 6.19
CA ASN A 392 12.66 15.14 7.55
C ASN A 392 13.45 14.15 8.42
N MET A 393 13.06 12.87 8.44
CA MET A 393 13.77 11.88 9.25
C MET A 393 15.17 11.58 8.72
N LEU A 394 15.36 11.56 7.40
CA LEU A 394 16.67 11.37 6.78
C LEU A 394 17.63 12.49 7.21
N ILE A 395 17.22 13.75 7.08
CA ILE A 395 18.04 14.91 7.46
C ILE A 395 18.29 14.89 8.96
N LEU A 396 17.27 14.67 9.80
CA LEU A 396 17.45 14.62 11.25
C LEU A 396 18.42 13.51 11.67
N CYS A 397 18.25 12.29 11.17
CA CYS A 397 19.08 11.15 11.54
C CYS A 397 20.50 11.23 10.95
N ALA A 398 20.69 11.90 9.82
CA ALA A 398 22.02 12.10 9.22
C ALA A 398 22.95 12.99 10.07
N ASN A 399 22.41 13.74 11.04
CA ASN A 399 23.18 14.65 11.88
C ASN A 399 23.84 13.99 13.11
N GLY A 400 23.63 12.69 13.36
CA GLY A 400 24.44 11.96 14.35
C GLY A 400 23.79 10.71 14.95
N PRO A 401 24.58 9.83 15.61
CA PRO A 401 24.11 8.54 16.13
C PRO A 401 23.00 8.62 17.19
N GLU A 402 23.01 9.67 18.02
CA GLU A 402 21.97 9.91 19.02
C GLU A 402 20.61 10.18 18.34
N LEU A 403 20.61 10.97 17.27
CA LEU A 403 19.40 11.27 16.50
C LEU A 403 18.88 10.04 15.74
N ILE A 404 19.76 9.12 15.33
CA ILE A 404 19.36 7.81 14.77
C ILE A 404 18.65 6.97 15.84
N LYS A 405 19.15 6.94 17.08
CA LYS A 405 18.51 6.20 18.18
C LYS A 405 17.12 6.75 18.48
N LEU A 406 16.98 8.08 18.53
CA LEU A 406 15.69 8.75 18.68
C LEU A 406 14.77 8.47 17.49
N GLY A 407 15.31 8.47 16.27
CA GLY A 407 14.58 8.07 15.07
C GLY A 407 14.07 6.63 15.13
N LYS A 408 14.90 5.69 15.63
CA LYS A 408 14.53 4.29 15.88
C LYS A 408 13.38 4.19 16.90
N ALA A 409 13.36 5.04 17.93
CA ALA A 409 12.26 5.12 18.89
C ALA A 409 10.97 5.69 18.26
N THR A 410 11.06 6.76 17.46
CA THR A 410 9.94 7.33 16.70
C THR A 410 9.28 6.29 15.80
N ILE A 411 10.07 5.48 15.09
CA ILE A 411 9.53 4.48 14.15
C ILE A 411 9.02 3.23 14.87
N ALA A 412 9.47 2.95 16.11
CA ALA A 412 8.94 1.85 16.91
C ALA A 412 7.48 2.09 17.30
N GLY A 413 7.12 3.31 17.71
CA GLY A 413 5.73 3.66 18.02
C GLY A 413 4.86 3.82 16.78
N THR A 414 5.32 4.59 15.80
CA THR A 414 4.55 4.84 14.57
C THR A 414 4.40 3.59 13.69
N GLY A 415 5.38 2.68 13.72
CA GLY A 415 5.36 1.40 13.00
C GLY A 415 4.22 0.47 13.44
N ILE A 416 3.78 0.53 14.70
CA ILE A 416 2.61 -0.21 15.17
C ILE A 416 1.35 0.22 14.42
N PHE A 417 1.11 1.54 14.36
CA PHE A 417 -0.03 2.08 13.63
C PHE A 417 0.04 1.76 12.14
N ARG A 418 1.24 1.83 11.54
CA ARG A 418 1.47 1.40 10.15
C ARG A 418 1.02 -0.06 9.94
N GLY A 419 1.45 -0.98 10.80
CA GLY A 419 1.05 -2.39 10.72
C GLY A 419 -0.46 -2.59 10.87
N ILE A 420 -1.10 -1.88 11.79
CA ILE A 420 -2.56 -1.93 11.98
C ILE A 420 -3.30 -1.39 10.75
N PHE A 421 -2.87 -0.25 10.20
CA PHE A 421 -3.48 0.30 8.99
C PHE A 421 -3.26 -0.60 7.77
N PHE A 422 -2.12 -1.29 7.68
CA PHE A 422 -1.92 -2.34 6.68
C PHE A 422 -2.93 -3.47 6.87
N VAL A 423 -3.04 -4.10 8.04
CA VAL A 423 -3.98 -5.23 8.17
C VAL A 423 -5.45 -4.82 7.94
N LEU A 424 -5.84 -3.61 8.37
CA LEU A 424 -7.15 -3.02 8.07
C LEU A 424 -7.35 -2.85 6.56
N THR A 425 -6.34 -2.35 5.85
CA THR A 425 -6.36 -2.21 4.39
C THR A 425 -6.62 -3.55 3.73
N PHE A 426 -5.88 -4.60 4.09
CA PHE A 426 -5.97 -5.90 3.42
C PHE A 426 -7.33 -6.56 3.63
N PHE A 427 -7.85 -6.53 4.87
CA PHE A 427 -9.18 -7.04 5.16
C PHE A 427 -10.26 -6.28 4.41
N THR A 428 -10.20 -4.94 4.40
CA THR A 428 -11.20 -4.12 3.73
C THR A 428 -11.13 -4.19 2.21
N ILE A 429 -9.93 -4.31 1.61
CA ILE A 429 -9.75 -4.64 0.17
C ILE A 429 -10.45 -5.96 -0.16
N GLY A 430 -10.24 -6.99 0.66
CA GLY A 430 -10.91 -8.27 0.46
C GLY A 430 -12.43 -8.16 0.50
N MET A 431 -12.97 -7.44 1.50
CA MET A 431 -14.43 -7.29 1.67
C MET A 431 -15.12 -6.51 0.55
N VAL A 432 -14.44 -5.55 -0.08
CA VAL A 432 -14.99 -4.80 -1.23
C VAL A 432 -14.83 -5.54 -2.56
N SER A 433 -13.99 -6.58 -2.63
CA SER A 433 -13.73 -7.37 -3.83
C SER A 433 -14.87 -8.36 -4.11
N ASN A 434 -15.99 -7.88 -4.68
CA ASN A 434 -17.16 -8.72 -5.00
C ASN A 434 -17.13 -9.24 -6.45
N PHE A 435 -16.57 -10.44 -6.64
CA PHE A 435 -16.40 -11.07 -7.97
C PHE A 435 -17.72 -11.28 -8.72
N LYS A 436 -18.84 -11.58 -8.04
CA LYS A 436 -20.14 -11.80 -8.70
C LYS A 436 -20.68 -10.52 -9.34
N LYS A 437 -20.58 -9.39 -8.65
CA LYS A 437 -21.04 -8.10 -9.16
C LYS A 437 -20.27 -7.70 -10.42
N LEU A 438 -18.98 -8.01 -10.47
CA LEU A 438 -18.09 -7.69 -11.60
C LEU A 438 -18.41 -8.50 -12.86
N TRP A 439 -18.77 -9.78 -12.71
CA TRP A 439 -19.22 -10.58 -13.85
C TRP A 439 -20.57 -10.10 -14.41
N ALA A 440 -21.45 -9.58 -13.56
CA ALA A 440 -22.76 -9.07 -13.97
C ALA A 440 -22.71 -7.74 -14.74
N GLU A 441 -21.64 -6.95 -14.60
CA GLU A 441 -21.50 -5.64 -15.26
C GLU A 441 -20.98 -5.71 -16.72
N GLY A 442 -20.88 -6.91 -17.32
CA GLY A 442 -20.51 -7.07 -18.74
C GLY A 442 -19.03 -6.76 -19.05
N ILE A 443 -18.15 -6.90 -18.05
CA ILE A 443 -16.74 -6.47 -18.09
C ILE A 443 -15.84 -7.39 -18.94
N GLY A 444 -16.35 -8.48 -19.52
CA GLY A 444 -15.54 -9.53 -20.15
C GLY A 444 -14.49 -9.03 -21.15
N LYS A 445 -14.82 -8.05 -22.00
CA LYS A 445 -13.83 -7.46 -22.94
C LYS A 445 -12.76 -6.61 -22.25
N LEU A 446 -13.13 -5.82 -21.23
CA LEU A 446 -12.17 -5.02 -20.46
C LEU A 446 -11.24 -5.93 -19.64
N ALA A 447 -11.80 -6.96 -19.02
CA ALA A 447 -11.06 -7.99 -18.32
C ALA A 447 -10.09 -8.72 -19.25
N ALA A 448 -10.52 -9.06 -20.47
CA ALA A 448 -9.64 -9.70 -21.46
C ALA A 448 -8.45 -8.81 -21.85
N VAL A 449 -8.66 -7.50 -22.07
CA VAL A 449 -7.54 -6.55 -22.30
C VAL A 449 -6.60 -6.55 -21.10
N TYR A 450 -7.14 -6.50 -19.88
CA TYR A 450 -6.34 -6.50 -18.66
C TYR A 450 -5.48 -7.77 -18.58
N VAL A 451 -6.08 -8.95 -18.71
CA VAL A 451 -5.36 -10.24 -18.67
C VAL A 451 -4.26 -10.29 -19.72
N VAL A 452 -4.58 -9.94 -20.97
CA VAL A 452 -3.61 -9.98 -22.08
C VAL A 452 -2.46 -9.00 -21.83
N CYS A 453 -2.74 -7.79 -21.33
CA CYS A 453 -1.66 -6.83 -21.06
C CYS A 453 -0.83 -7.23 -19.84
N LEU A 454 -1.51 -7.65 -18.76
CA LEU A 454 -0.87 -8.02 -17.50
C LEU A 454 0.09 -9.19 -17.69
N PHE A 455 -0.42 -10.33 -18.19
CA PHE A 455 0.35 -11.55 -18.38
C PHE A 455 1.16 -11.56 -19.67
N GLY A 456 0.77 -10.78 -20.67
CA GLY A 456 1.49 -10.71 -21.94
C GLY A 456 2.77 -9.89 -21.86
N PHE A 457 2.77 -8.75 -21.16
CA PHE A 457 3.97 -7.91 -21.12
C PHE A 457 4.21 -7.16 -19.80
N ILE A 458 3.19 -6.73 -19.04
CA ILE A 458 3.42 -5.90 -17.85
C ILE A 458 4.24 -6.64 -16.80
N ILE A 459 3.87 -7.89 -16.50
CA ILE A 459 4.60 -8.73 -15.54
C ILE A 459 6.05 -8.90 -15.98
N TRP A 460 6.29 -9.18 -17.27
CA TRP A 460 7.60 -9.52 -17.80
C TRP A 460 8.52 -8.31 -17.97
N ILE A 461 7.99 -7.22 -18.52
CA ILE A 461 8.74 -5.96 -18.66
C ILE A 461 9.03 -5.42 -17.25
N GLY A 462 8.07 -5.45 -16.33
CA GLY A 462 8.29 -5.04 -14.95
C GLY A 462 9.36 -5.86 -14.25
N LEU A 463 9.40 -7.17 -14.49
CA LEU A 463 10.45 -8.02 -13.98
C LEU A 463 11.81 -7.70 -14.61
N PHE A 464 11.85 -7.56 -15.94
CA PHE A 464 13.07 -7.22 -16.68
C PHE A 464 13.66 -5.88 -16.22
N ILE A 465 12.84 -4.84 -16.07
CA ILE A 465 13.29 -3.53 -15.62
C ILE A 465 13.71 -3.58 -14.15
N SER A 466 12.95 -4.29 -13.31
CA SER A 466 13.37 -4.53 -11.91
C SER A 466 14.73 -5.21 -11.86
N TRP A 467 14.97 -6.19 -12.72
CA TRP A 467 16.24 -6.90 -12.80
C TRP A 467 17.36 -5.99 -13.28
N LEU A 468 17.16 -5.30 -14.40
CA LEU A 468 18.14 -4.38 -14.99
C LEU A 468 18.66 -3.37 -13.97
N PHE A 469 17.75 -2.87 -13.13
CA PHE A 469 18.08 -1.85 -12.16
C PHE A 469 18.55 -2.44 -10.82
N PHE A 470 17.86 -3.42 -10.25
CA PHE A 470 18.10 -3.87 -8.87
C PHE A 470 18.89 -5.17 -8.74
N HIS A 471 19.33 -5.78 -9.84
CA HIS A 471 20.12 -7.02 -9.78
C HIS A 471 21.40 -6.86 -8.94
N GLY A 472 21.65 -7.83 -8.09
CA GLY A 472 22.81 -7.87 -7.18
C GLY A 472 22.65 -6.99 -5.92
N VAL A 473 21.56 -6.22 -5.82
CA VAL A 473 21.31 -5.32 -4.69
C VAL A 473 20.54 -6.09 -3.62
N LYS A 474 21.12 -6.18 -2.41
CA LYS A 474 20.56 -6.95 -1.29
C LYS A 474 20.21 -6.04 -0.11
N PRO A 475 19.15 -6.37 0.65
CA PRO A 475 18.89 -5.69 1.91
C PRO A 475 20.08 -5.80 2.88
N PRO A 476 20.26 -4.83 3.79
CA PRO A 476 21.20 -4.96 4.89
C PRO A 476 20.87 -6.19 5.77
N ILE A 477 21.92 -6.81 6.33
CA ILE A 477 21.79 -7.91 7.27
C ILE A 477 21.40 -7.34 8.65
N ALA A 478 20.52 -8.05 9.36
CA ALA A 478 19.94 -7.65 10.64
C ALA A 478 20.81 -8.03 11.84
#